data_AF-A0A847WLM4-F1
#
_entry.id   AF-A0A847WLM4-F1
#
_cell.length_a   1.000
_cell.length_b   1.000
_cell.length_c   1.000
_cell.angle_alpha   90.00
_cell.angle_beta   90.00
_cell.angle_gamma   90.00
#
_symmetry.space_group_name_H-M   'P 1'
#
loop_
_entity.id
_entity.type
_entity.pdbx_description
1 polymer ?
#
loop_
_entity_poly.entity_id
_entity_poly.type
_entity_poly.pdbx_seq_one_letter_code
_entity_poly.pdbx_strand_id
1 'polypeptide(L)'
;MLGDISKADKIYIACGYTDMRKAIDGLAAIVQQNFQLDPFQNSLFLFCGRRRDRMKALYWEGDGFVLLYKRLENGKFQWPMTPEDVRTITSQEFRWLLEGLSIDQPKAVKRVNIDACI
;
A
#
# COMPACT_ATOMS: atom_id res chain seq x y z
N MET A 1 6.40 -17.01 -8.48
CA MET A 1 6.27 -17.60 -7.13
C MET A 1 4.94 -17.15 -6.56
N LEU A 2 4.39 -17.85 -5.57
CA LEU A 2 3.16 -17.44 -4.89
C LEU A 2 3.40 -16.12 -4.15
N GLY A 3 2.49 -15.15 -4.31
CA GLY A 3 2.56 -13.83 -3.69
C GLY A 3 3.67 -12.94 -4.26
N ASP A 4 3.98 -13.04 -5.54
CA ASP A 4 5.01 -12.23 -6.20
C ASP A 4 4.50 -10.81 -6.49
N ILE A 5 4.43 -10.01 -5.42
CA ILE A 5 3.93 -8.62 -5.46
C ILE A 5 4.78 -7.68 -6.32
N SER A 6 5.96 -8.11 -6.79
CA SER A 6 6.78 -7.32 -7.72
C SER A 6 6.11 -7.15 -9.09
N LYS A 7 5.12 -7.99 -9.40
CA LYS A 7 4.33 -7.95 -10.62
C LYS A 7 3.12 -7.03 -10.57
N ALA A 8 2.82 -6.42 -9.41
CA ALA A 8 1.70 -5.50 -9.28
C ALA A 8 1.93 -4.24 -10.12
N ASP A 9 0.96 -3.87 -10.96
CA ASP A 9 1.05 -2.70 -11.83
C ASP A 9 0.88 -1.40 -11.03
N LYS A 10 0.10 -1.44 -9.95
CA LYS A 10 -0.15 -0.30 -9.07
C LYS A 10 -0.08 -0.72 -7.61
N ILE A 11 0.26 0.25 -6.76
CA ILE A 11 0.27 0.08 -5.31
C ILE A 11 -0.65 1.15 -4.72
N TYR A 12 -1.66 0.69 -4.00
CA TYR A 12 -2.62 1.52 -3.29
C TYR A 12 -2.38 1.41 -1.79
N ILE A 13 -2.39 2.53 -1.09
CA ILE A 13 -2.31 2.59 0.36
C ILE A 13 -3.60 3.18 0.91
N ALA A 14 -4.29 2.40 1.75
CA ALA A 14 -5.45 2.87 2.49
C ALA A 14 -4.99 3.94 3.49
N CYS A 15 -5.50 5.15 3.39
CA CYS A 15 -5.15 6.23 4.31
C CYS A 15 -5.89 6.06 5.64
N GLY A 16 -5.32 6.59 6.72
CA GLY A 16 -5.87 6.42 8.06
C GLY A 16 -5.62 5.02 8.63
N TYR A 17 -6.66 4.39 9.17
CA TYR A 17 -6.55 3.06 9.77
C TYR A 17 -7.67 2.12 9.33
N THR A 18 -7.34 0.85 9.23
CA THR A 18 -8.24 -0.24 8.86
C THR A 18 -8.44 -1.19 10.04
N ASP A 19 -9.64 -1.77 10.16
CA ASP A 19 -9.87 -2.88 11.09
C ASP A 19 -9.12 -4.13 10.62
N MET A 20 -7.95 -4.36 11.22
CA MET A 20 -7.04 -5.45 10.85
C MET A 20 -7.55 -6.85 11.20
N ARG A 21 -8.74 -6.99 11.80
CA ARG A 21 -9.42 -8.29 11.96
C ARG A 21 -9.99 -8.82 10.65
N LYS A 22 -10.22 -7.95 9.65
CA LYS A 22 -10.70 -8.33 8.32
C LYS A 22 -9.67 -9.20 7.58
N ALA A 23 -10.12 -10.32 7.04
CA ALA A 23 -9.36 -11.20 6.16
C ALA A 23 -9.56 -10.77 4.69
N ILE A 24 -9.36 -11.68 3.74
CA ILE A 24 -9.44 -11.42 2.28
C ILE A 24 -10.76 -10.74 1.91
N ASP A 25 -11.91 -11.37 2.15
CA ASP A 25 -13.21 -10.84 1.70
C ASP A 25 -13.54 -9.50 2.34
N GLY A 26 -13.21 -9.34 3.63
CA GLY A 26 -13.44 -8.09 4.34
C GLY A 26 -12.57 -6.94 3.85
N LEU A 27 -11.35 -7.21 3.38
CA LEU A 27 -10.47 -6.19 2.80
C LEU A 27 -10.83 -5.92 1.34
N ALA A 28 -11.17 -6.95 0.57
CA ALA A 28 -11.66 -6.80 -0.80
C ALA A 28 -12.96 -5.98 -0.84
N ALA A 29 -13.86 -6.17 0.12
CA ALA A 29 -15.06 -5.35 0.28
C ALA A 29 -14.72 -3.86 0.51
N ILE A 30 -13.67 -3.55 1.28
CA ILE A 30 -13.21 -2.15 1.44
C ILE A 30 -12.70 -1.59 0.11
N VAL A 31 -11.90 -2.36 -0.63
CA VAL A 31 -11.40 -1.93 -1.95
C VAL A 31 -12.57 -1.59 -2.89
N GLN A 32 -13.57 -2.47 -2.93
CA GLN A 32 -14.71 -2.30 -3.82
C GLN A 32 -15.65 -1.17 -3.37
N GLN A 33 -16.01 -1.14 -2.08
CA GLN A 33 -17.09 -0.29 -1.57
C GLN A 33 -16.61 1.08 -1.10
N ASN A 34 -15.43 1.16 -0.49
CA ASN A 34 -14.90 2.43 0.00
C ASN A 34 -14.05 3.10 -1.08
N PHE A 35 -13.13 2.35 -1.69
CA PHE A 35 -12.19 2.92 -2.66
C PHE A 35 -12.75 3.00 -4.08
N GLN A 36 -13.88 2.34 -4.36
CA GLN A 36 -14.48 2.25 -5.70
C GLN A 36 -13.49 1.70 -6.74
N LEU A 37 -12.64 0.75 -6.31
CA LEU A 37 -11.63 0.09 -7.13
C LEU A 37 -11.96 -1.39 -7.30
N ASP A 38 -11.48 -2.00 -8.38
CA ASP A 38 -11.60 -3.44 -8.59
C ASP A 38 -10.56 -4.19 -7.73
N PRO A 39 -10.96 -5.06 -6.76
CA PRO A 39 -10.00 -5.85 -6.00
C PRO A 39 -9.32 -6.95 -6.83
N PHE A 40 -9.84 -7.32 -7.99
CA PHE A 40 -9.29 -8.34 -8.89
C PHE A 40 -8.30 -7.78 -9.92
N GLN A 41 -8.05 -6.47 -9.92
CA GLN A 41 -7.05 -5.88 -10.80
C GLN A 41 -5.63 -6.24 -10.33
N ASN A 42 -4.65 -6.21 -11.24
CA ASN A 42 -3.24 -6.48 -10.92
C ASN A 42 -2.64 -5.33 -10.08
N SER A 43 -3.01 -5.26 -8.80
CA SER A 43 -2.63 -4.17 -7.90
C SER A 43 -2.52 -4.63 -6.46
N LEU A 44 -1.60 -4.00 -5.74
CA LEU A 44 -1.35 -4.26 -4.34
C LEU A 44 -2.10 -3.26 -3.46
N PHE A 45 -2.97 -3.73 -2.57
CA PHE A 45 -3.70 -2.89 -1.63
C PHE A 45 -3.13 -3.04 -0.21
N LEU A 46 -2.59 -1.94 0.32
CA LEU A 46 -1.94 -1.89 1.62
C LEU A 46 -2.89 -1.34 2.67
N PHE A 47 -2.98 -2.03 3.81
CA PHE A 47 -3.83 -1.67 4.94
C PHE A 47 -3.02 -1.68 6.24
N CYS A 48 -3.35 -0.78 7.16
CA CYS A 48 -2.66 -0.66 8.44
C CYS A 48 -3.63 -0.39 9.59
N GLY A 49 -3.34 -0.99 10.74
CA GLY A 49 -4.13 -0.77 11.95
C GLY A 49 -3.66 0.45 12.75
N ARG A 50 -4.44 0.85 13.75
CA ARG A 50 -4.13 2.00 14.62
C ARG A 50 -2.74 1.95 15.29
N ARG A 51 -2.23 0.75 15.59
CA ARG A 51 -0.91 0.57 16.23
C ARG A 51 0.26 0.87 15.30
N ARG A 52 0.05 0.80 13.98
CA ARG A 52 1.05 1.00 12.92
C ARG A 52 2.28 0.10 12.98
N ASP A 53 2.24 -0.95 13.80
CA ASP A 53 3.30 -1.96 13.92
C ASP A 53 3.08 -3.12 12.93
N ARG A 54 1.97 -3.12 12.19
CA ARG A 54 1.59 -4.20 11.27
C ARG A 54 0.84 -3.67 10.07
N MET A 55 1.10 -4.28 8.92
CA MET A 55 0.39 -4.02 7.68
C MET A 55 -0.07 -5.33 7.04
N LYS A 56 -1.18 -5.24 6.29
CA LYS A 56 -1.64 -6.28 5.39
C LYS A 56 -1.51 -5.78 3.95
N ALA A 57 -1.17 -6.69 3.06
CA ALA A 57 -1.09 -6.46 1.62
C ALA A 57 -2.02 -7.46 0.93
N LEU A 58 -3.11 -6.99 0.34
CA LEU A 58 -4.03 -7.80 -0.45
C LEU A 58 -3.62 -7.72 -1.92
N TYR A 59 -3.46 -8.87 -2.57
CA TYR A 59 -3.05 -8.98 -3.97
C TYR A 59 -3.84 -10.09 -4.67
N TRP A 60 -4.28 -9.84 -5.90
CA TRP A 60 -4.92 -10.85 -6.75
C TRP A 60 -3.91 -11.35 -7.79
N GLU A 61 -3.65 -12.66 -7.81
CA GLU A 61 -2.66 -13.28 -8.72
C GLU A 61 -3.26 -13.89 -9.99
N GLY A 62 -4.55 -13.67 -10.24
CA GLY A 62 -5.26 -14.21 -11.41
C GLY A 62 -6.11 -15.45 -11.10
N ASP A 63 -5.64 -16.30 -10.20
CA ASP A 63 -6.33 -17.53 -9.76
C ASP A 63 -6.82 -17.46 -8.30
N GLY A 64 -6.39 -16.46 -7.54
CA GLY A 64 -6.74 -16.30 -6.14
C GLY A 64 -6.19 -15.04 -5.50
N PHE A 65 -6.70 -14.76 -4.30
CA PHE A 65 -6.17 -13.71 -3.44
C PHE A 65 -5.03 -14.24 -2.59
N VAL A 66 -3.96 -13.45 -2.51
CA VAL A 66 -2.89 -13.57 -1.54
C VAL A 66 -3.01 -12.43 -0.52
N LEU A 67 -2.92 -12.78 0.76
CA LEU A 67 -2.89 -11.82 1.86
C LEU A 67 -1.57 -11.91 2.60
N LEU A 68 -0.68 -10.97 2.33
CA LEU A 68 0.59 -10.83 3.05
C LEU A 68 0.37 -10.10 4.37
N TYR A 69 1.04 -10.56 5.43
CA TYR A 69 1.00 -9.94 6.75
C TYR A 69 2.42 -9.65 7.23
N LYS A 70 2.74 -8.37 7.41
CA LYS A 70 4.04 -7.93 7.94
C LYS A 70 3.84 -7.28 9.30
N ARG A 71 4.51 -7.81 10.33
CA ARG A 71 4.63 -7.19 11.66
C ARG A 71 6.06 -6.72 11.85
N LEU A 72 6.23 -5.49 12.31
CA LEU A 72 7.50 -4.96 12.77
C LEU A 72 7.69 -5.39 14.22
N GLU A 73 8.81 -6.04 14.52
CA GLU A 73 9.18 -6.38 15.92
C GLU A 73 9.69 -5.15 16.68
N ASN A 74 10.14 -4.13 15.95
CA ASN A 74 10.52 -2.83 16.50
C ASN A 74 10.11 -1.70 15.55
N GLY A 75 9.61 -0.59 16.10
CA GLY A 75 9.19 0.58 15.34
C GLY A 75 7.75 0.52 14.83
N LYS A 76 7.42 1.48 13.95
CA LYS A 76 6.10 1.66 13.36
C LYS A 76 6.24 2.14 11.93
N PHE A 77 5.30 1.76 11.07
CA PHE A 77 5.16 2.33 9.74
C PHE A 77 4.79 3.82 9.83
N GLN A 78 5.45 4.64 9.00
CA GLN A 78 5.08 6.04 8.77
C GLN A 78 3.90 6.10 7.79
N TRP A 79 2.75 5.65 8.29
CA TRP A 79 1.53 5.49 7.52
C TRP A 79 0.83 6.84 7.26
N PRO A 80 0.29 7.10 6.05
CA PRO A 80 -0.42 8.33 5.75
C PRO A 80 -1.72 8.43 6.57
N MET A 81 -1.88 9.54 7.28
CA MET A 81 -3.06 9.87 8.09
C MET A 81 -3.81 11.06 7.50
N THR A 82 -4.02 11.02 6.20
CA THR A 82 -4.67 12.09 5.44
C THR A 82 -6.17 11.81 5.29
N PRO A 83 -7.00 12.82 4.93
CA PRO A 83 -8.46 12.65 4.82
C PRO A 83 -8.93 11.81 3.63
N GLU A 84 -8.06 11.57 2.65
CA GLU A 84 -8.41 10.69 1.51
C GLU A 84 -8.63 9.26 2.01
N ASP A 85 -9.45 8.47 1.30
CA ASP A 85 -9.66 7.06 1.66
C ASP A 85 -8.49 6.17 1.21
N VAL A 86 -7.92 6.46 0.03
CA VAL A 86 -6.83 5.68 -0.58
C VAL A 86 -5.94 6.58 -1.42
N ARG A 87 -4.63 6.29 -1.43
CA ARG A 87 -3.63 6.96 -2.28
C ARG A 87 -2.91 5.93 -3.15
N THR A 88 -2.59 6.30 -4.38
CA THR A 88 -1.65 5.52 -5.21
C THR A 88 -0.23 5.93 -4.85
N ILE A 89 0.66 4.96 -4.66
CA ILE A 89 2.08 5.20 -4.38
C ILE A 89 2.97 4.48 -5.40
N THR A 90 4.15 5.04 -5.61
CA THR A 90 5.21 4.47 -6.44
C THR A 90 5.91 3.32 -5.72
N SER A 91 6.63 2.48 -6.47
CA SER A 91 7.49 1.43 -5.89
C SER A 91 8.59 2.00 -4.99
N GLN A 92 9.04 3.25 -5.24
CA GLN A 92 10.01 3.94 -4.40
C GLN A 92 9.40 4.32 -3.05
N GLU A 93 8.21 4.94 -3.05
CA GLU A 93 7.48 5.26 -1.82
C GLU A 93 7.13 3.99 -1.03
N PHE A 94 6.75 2.92 -1.71
CA PHE A 94 6.54 1.62 -1.05
C PHE A 94 7.82 1.08 -0.40
N ARG A 95 8.96 1.19 -1.07
CA ARG A 95 10.26 0.82 -0.48
C ARG A 95 10.57 1.65 0.76
N TRP A 96 10.41 2.98 0.69
CA TRP A 96 10.59 3.86 1.86
C TRP A 96 9.72 3.43 3.04
N LEU A 97 8.45 3.13 2.79
CA LEU A 97 7.54 2.63 3.82
C LEU A 97 8.07 1.34 4.48
N LEU A 98 8.57 0.39 3.68
CA LEU A 98 9.12 -0.87 4.17
C LEU A 98 10.43 -0.70 4.96
N GLU A 99 11.17 0.39 4.70
CA GLU A 99 12.37 0.81 5.42
C GLU A 99 12.05 1.66 6.67
N GLY A 100 10.77 1.92 6.94
CA GLY A 100 10.32 2.72 8.10
C GLY A 100 10.34 4.23 7.87
N LEU A 101 10.57 4.67 6.64
CA LEU A 101 10.57 6.07 6.22
C LEU A 101 9.15 6.51 5.83
N SER A 102 8.92 7.83 5.87
CA SER A 102 7.71 8.45 5.32
C SER A 102 7.61 8.18 3.81
N ILE A 103 6.40 7.95 3.30
CA ILE A 103 6.16 7.93 1.85
C ILE A 103 6.30 9.34 1.25
N ASP A 104 5.99 10.38 2.03
CA ASP A 104 6.23 11.77 1.63
C ASP A 104 7.64 12.19 2.03
N GLN A 105 8.53 12.26 1.04
CA GLN A 105 9.93 12.65 1.20
C GLN A 105 10.23 13.97 0.46
N PRO A 106 9.88 15.14 1.03
CA PRO A 106 10.09 16.43 0.36
C PRO A 106 11.57 16.76 0.13
N LYS A 107 12.47 16.17 0.93
CA LYS A 107 13.93 16.33 0.83
C LYS A 107 14.60 15.29 -0.08
N ALA A 108 13.85 14.32 -0.61
CA ALA A 108 14.42 13.36 -1.55
C ALA A 108 14.81 14.08 -2.84
N VAL A 109 15.95 13.69 -3.40
CA VAL A 109 16.39 14.19 -4.70
C VAL A 109 15.38 13.76 -5.75
N LYS A 110 14.75 14.75 -6.39
CA LYS A 110 13.75 14.51 -7.43
C LYS A 110 14.45 14.40 -8.78
N ARG A 111 13.98 13.47 -9.61
CA ARG A 111 14.38 13.47 -11.03
C ARG A 111 13.86 14.75 -11.67
N VAL A 112 14.71 15.40 -12.44
CA VAL A 112 14.33 16.58 -13.21
C VAL A 112 13.72 16.13 -14.53
N ASN A 113 12.65 16.78 -14.97
CA ASN A 113 12.17 16.60 -16.34
C ASN A 113 13.14 17.33 -17.28
N ILE A 114 13.75 16.61 -18.21
CA ILE A 114 14.73 17.16 -19.15
C ILE A 114 14.11 18.28 -20.00
N ASP A 115 12.83 18.18 -20.33
CA ASP A 115 12.10 19.21 -21.08
C ASP A 115 12.01 20.55 -20.32
N ALA A 116 12.24 20.54 -19.01
CA ALA A 116 12.27 21.73 -18.17
C ALA A 116 13.70 22.27 -17.92
N CYS A 117 14.73 21.59 -18.44
CA CYS A 117 16.13 21.98 -18.34
C CYS A 117 16.69 22.66 -19.60
N ILE A 118 15.92 22.68 -20.70
CA ILE A 118 16.31 23.24 -21.99
C ILE A 118 15.49 24.49 -22.28
#